data_AF-A0A9D6MVV3-F1
#
_entry.id   AF-A0A9D6MVV3-F1
#
_cell.length_a   1.000
_cell.length_b   1.000
_cell.length_c   1.000
_cell.angle_alpha   90.00
_cell.angle_beta   90.00
_cell.angle_gamma   90.00
#
_symmetry.space_group_name_H-M   'P 1'
#
loop_
_entity.id
_entity.type
_entity.pdbx_description
1 polymer ?
#
loop_
_entity_poly.entity_id
_entity_poly.type
_entity_poly.pdbx_seq_one_letter_code
_entity_poly.pdbx_strand_id
1 'polypeptide(L)' 'MKNSFYWSSTAYEVYQDRVLVVFFNDGNVGHTGKNDANYARCVRR' A
#
# COMPACT_ATOMS: atom_id res chain seq x y z
N MET A 1 -6.56 -15.50 7.57
CA MET A 1 -5.43 -15.04 6.74
C MET A 1 -5.16 -13.59 7.09
N LYS A 2 -3.91 -13.18 7.32
CA LYS A 2 -3.60 -11.79 7.70
C LYS A 2 -3.55 -10.96 6.41
N ASN A 3 -4.50 -10.04 6.21
CA ASN A 3 -4.46 -9.09 5.11
C ASN A 3 -3.29 -8.12 5.33
N SER A 4 -2.15 -8.44 4.74
CA SER A 4 -0.95 -7.61 4.80
C SER A 4 -0.99 -6.58 3.68
N PHE A 5 -0.97 -5.31 4.04
CA PHE A 5 -0.81 -4.20 3.12
C PHE A 5 0.66 -4.05 2.72
N TYR A 6 0.90 -3.84 1.43
CA TYR A 6 2.22 -3.54 0.91
C TYR A 6 2.27 -2.12 0.37
N TRP A 7 3.30 -1.38 0.77
CA TRP A 7 3.54 -0.03 0.28
C TRP A 7 3.69 0.01 -1.24
N SER A 8 3.15 1.07 -1.85
CA SER A 8 3.48 1.50 -3.20
C SER A 8 4.06 2.91 -3.18
N SER A 9 4.69 3.33 -4.28
CA SER A 9 5.17 4.71 -4.45
C SER A 9 4.08 5.69 -4.92
N THR A 10 2.81 5.27 -4.97
CA THR A 10 1.72 6.07 -5.56
C THR A 10 0.88 6.73 -4.47
N ALA A 11 0.83 8.07 -4.45
CA ALA A 11 -0.03 8.82 -3.54
C ALA A 11 -1.52 8.55 -3.82
N TYR A 12 -2.37 8.62 -2.79
CA TYR A 12 -3.80 8.55 -2.99
C TYR A 12 -4.34 9.94 -3.36
N GLU A 13 -5.07 10.05 -4.46
CA GLU A 13 -5.46 11.34 -5.04
C GLU A 13 -6.44 12.14 -4.15
N VAL A 14 -7.31 11.45 -3.41
CA VAL A 14 -8.40 12.09 -2.66
C VAL A 14 -7.89 12.71 -1.35
N TYR A 15 -6.92 12.07 -0.70
CA TYR A 15 -6.43 12.48 0.61
C TYR A 15 -4.90 12.59 0.60
N GLN A 16 -4.38 13.80 0.83
CA GLN A 16 -2.94 14.10 0.74
C GLN A 16 -2.09 13.38 1.80
N ASP A 17 -2.71 12.95 2.90
CA ASP A 17 -2.09 12.17 3.98
C ASP A 17 -2.07 10.66 3.71
N ARG A 18 -2.57 10.21 2.55
CA ARG A 18 -2.69 8.79 2.18
C ARG A 18 -1.86 8.39 0.96
N VAL A 19 -1.66 7.09 0.83
CA VAL A 19 -0.91 6.43 -0.24
C VAL A 19 -1.62 5.13 -0.62
N LEU A 20 -1.48 4.71 -1.88
CA LEU A 20 -2.00 3.43 -2.34
C LEU A 20 -1.18 2.26 -1.80
N VAL A 21 -1.88 1.18 -1.47
CA VAL A 21 -1.30 -0.08 -1.01
C VAL A 21 -1.85 -1.25 -1.81
N VAL A 22 -1.05 -2.29 -1.95
CA VAL A 22 -1.39 -3.48 -2.72
C VAL A 22 -1.61 -4.66 -1.78
N PHE A 23 -2.64 -5.45 -2.08
CA PHE A 23 -2.94 -6.72 -1.43
C PHE A 23 -2.51 -7.86 -2.33
N PHE A 24 -1.47 -8.61 -1.97
CA PHE A 24 -1.02 -9.75 -2.79
C PHE A 24 -1.89 -11.00 -2.64
N ASN A 25 -2.74 -11.06 -1.62
CA ASN A 25 -3.63 -12.20 -1.37
C ASN A 25 -4.80 -12.25 -2.36
N ASP A 26 -5.30 -11.11 -2.82
CA ASP A 26 -6.46 -10.99 -3.71
C ASP A 26 -6.23 -10.05 -4.91
N GLY A 27 -5.09 -9.37 -5.00
CA GLY A 27 -4.76 -8.45 -6.08
C GLY A 27 -5.42 -7.08 -5.96
N ASN A 28 -6.11 -6.78 -4.86
CA ASN A 28 -6.76 -5.49 -4.68
C ASN A 28 -5.75 -4.35 -4.45
N VAL A 29 -6.25 -3.14 -4.69
CA VAL A 29 -5.59 -1.89 -4.33
C VAL A 29 -6.46 -1.17 -3.30
N GLY A 30 -5.84 -0.73 -2.20
CA GLY A 30 -6.47 0.11 -1.19
C GLY A 30 -5.66 1.36 -0.93
N HIS A 31 -5.95 2.04 0.18
CA HIS A 31 -5.18 3.18 0.66
C HIS A 31 -4.92 3.09 2.17
N THR A 32 -3.85 3.70 2.65
CA THR A 32 -3.53 3.81 4.08
C THR A 32 -2.87 5.17 4.36
N GLY A 33 -2.76 5.56 5.62
CA GLY A 33 -2.05 6.77 6.02
C GLY A 33 -0.55 6.63 5.79
N LYS A 34 0.12 7.73 5.38
CA LYS A 34 1.57 7.76 5.13
C LYS A 34 2.43 7.40 6.36
N ASN A 35 1.87 7.49 7.56
CA ASN A 35 2.55 7.21 8.82
C ASN A 35 2.23 5.81 9.40
N ASP A 36 1.39 5.02 8.73
CA ASP A 36 1.01 3.68 9.20
C ASP A 36 2.15 2.67 9.00
N ALA A 37 2.13 1.55 9.73
CA ALA A 37 3.11 0.48 9.54
C ALA A 37 2.60 -0.53 8.49
N ASN A 38 3.25 -0.56 7.31
CA ASN A 38 2.95 -1.53 6.25
C ASN A 38 4.21 -2.24 5.76
N TYR A 39 4.03 -3.36 5.05
CA TYR A 39 5.15 -4.13 4.52
C TYR A 39 5.75 -3.46 3.28
N ALA A 40 7.08 -3.46 3.18
CA ALA A 40 7.79 -3.04 1.96
C ALA A 40 8.33 -4.26 1.23
N ARG A 41 8.26 -4.25 -0.11
CA ARG A 41 8.88 -5.26 -0.97
C ARG A 41 9.61 -4.55 -2.11
N CYS A 42 10.93 -4.74 -2.18
CA CYS A 42 11.74 -4.16 -3.24
C CYS A 42 11.44 -4.84 -4.58
N VAL A 43 11.32 -4.06 -5.65
CA VAL A 43 11.22 -4.56 -7.03
C VAL A 43 12.58 -4.40 -7.68
N ARG A 44 13.12 -5.49 -8.23
CA ARG A 44 14.36 -5.50 -9.00
C ARG A 44 14.03 -5.66 -10.48
N ARG A 45 14.65 -4.83 -11.31
CA ARG A 45 14.64 -4.95 -12.77
C ARG A 45 15.79 -5.83 -13.26
#